data_AF-A0A814H907-F1
#
_entry.id   AF-A0A814H907-F1
#
_cell.length_a   1.000
_cell.length_b   1.000
_cell.length_c   1.000
_cell.angle_alpha   90.00
_cell.angle_beta   90.00
_cell.angle_gamma   90.00
#
_symmetry.space_group_name_H-M   'P 1'
#
loop_
_entity.id
_entity.type
_entity.pdbx_description
1 polymer ?
#
loop_
_entity_poly.entity_id
_entity_poly.type
_entity_poly.pdbx_seq_one_letter_code
_entity_poly.pdbx_strand_id
1 'polypeptide(L)'
;MKEYLKALAFYEKALKIKEKTLPENHSSLATSYKNIGKVYNNMGEYSKALSFFDKAVGIQEKSLPPNHPSLATYYNNIGSIYYNMKEYSKALSYFERALDILKVSLPPSHPNLKTVKQSIAVVKEEL
;
A
#
# COMPACT_ATOMS: atom_id res chain seq x y z
N MET A 1 -14.64 13.78 7.50
CA MET A 1 -15.08 13.73 6.08
C MET A 1 -14.65 14.96 5.27
N LYS A 2 -14.95 16.20 5.68
CA LYS A 2 -14.55 17.42 4.93
C LYS A 2 -13.04 17.54 4.67
N GLU A 3 -12.20 17.18 5.64
CA GLU A 3 -10.75 17.24 5.49
C GLU A 3 -10.19 16.19 4.49
N TYR A 4 -10.79 14.99 4.45
CA TYR A 4 -10.39 13.96 3.48
C TYR A 4 -10.68 14.38 2.05
N LEU A 5 -11.84 14.99 1.79
CA LEU A 5 -12.19 15.52 0.47
C LEU A 5 -11.23 16.64 0.03
N LYS A 6 -10.84 17.52 0.97
CA LYS A 6 -9.84 18.55 0.71
C LYS A 6 -8.47 17.95 0.38
N ALA A 7 -8.02 16.96 1.16
CA ALA A 7 -6.77 16.25 0.91
C ALA A 7 -6.78 15.54 -0.46
N LEU A 8 -7.88 14.86 -0.78
CA LEU A 8 -8.07 14.17 -2.05
C LEU A 8 -7.93 15.14 -3.24
N ALA A 9 -8.62 16.29 -3.19
CA ALA A 9 -8.54 17.30 -4.23
C ALA A 9 -7.10 17.81 -4.48
N PHE A 10 -6.30 18.00 -3.42
CA PHE A 10 -4.90 18.36 -3.55
C PHE A 10 -4.05 17.24 -4.15
N TYR A 11 -4.24 15.99 -3.70
CA TYR A 11 -3.50 14.85 -4.23
C TYR A 11 -3.84 14.56 -5.70
N GLU A 12 -5.10 14.65 -6.10
CA GLU A 12 -5.54 14.45 -7.49
C GLU A 12 -4.98 15.53 -8.42
N LYS A 13 -4.99 16.80 -7.98
CA LYS A 13 -4.37 17.88 -8.75
C LYS A 13 -2.86 17.65 -8.94
N ALA A 14 -2.17 17.23 -7.87
CA ALA A 14 -0.75 16.92 -7.93
C ALA A 14 -0.46 15.69 -8.82
N LEU A 15 -1.31 14.66 -8.74
CA LEU A 15 -1.21 13.46 -9.58
C LEU A 15 -1.36 13.84 -11.06
N LYS A 16 -2.38 14.63 -11.42
CA LYS A 16 -2.62 15.06 -12.81
C LYS A 16 -1.45 15.85 -13.41
N ILE A 17 -0.74 16.63 -12.59
CA ILE A 17 0.47 17.33 -13.04
C ILE A 17 1.57 16.30 -13.31
N LYS A 18 1.83 15.41 -12.36
CA LYS A 18 2.86 14.37 -12.48
C LYS A 18 2.61 13.42 -13.67
N GLU A 19 1.37 13.02 -13.92
CA GLU A 19 1.01 12.17 -15.07
C GLU A 19 1.34 12.84 -16.41
N LYS A 20 1.36 14.17 -16.47
CA LYS A 20 1.72 14.93 -17.68
C LYS A 20 3.21 15.17 -17.82
N THR A 21 3.97 15.15 -16.73
CA THR A 21 5.38 15.58 -16.72
C THR A 21 6.37 14.45 -16.48
N LEU A 22 5.92 13.31 -15.96
CA LEU A 22 6.78 12.18 -15.61
C LEU A 22 6.49 10.97 -16.51
N PRO A 23 7.50 10.12 -16.78
CA PRO A 23 7.27 8.82 -17.41
C PRO A 23 6.27 7.97 -16.62
N GLU A 24 5.52 7.11 -17.30
CA GLU A 24 4.44 6.27 -16.71
C GLU A 24 4.92 5.44 -15.50
N ASN A 25 6.17 4.97 -15.54
CA ASN A 25 6.75 4.14 -14.47
C ASN A 25 7.51 4.95 -13.41
N HIS A 26 7.38 6.28 -13.38
CA HIS A 26 8.12 7.09 -12.43
C HIS A 26 7.65 6.84 -10.98
N SER A 27 8.57 6.57 -10.05
CA SER A 27 8.26 6.20 -8.66
C SER A 27 7.40 7.23 -7.90
N SER A 28 7.50 8.51 -8.27
CA SER A 28 6.66 9.57 -7.72
C SER A 28 5.17 9.46 -8.08
N LEU A 29 4.81 8.78 -9.18
CA LEU A 29 3.43 8.45 -9.53
C LEU A 29 2.88 7.39 -8.57
N ALA A 30 3.64 6.32 -8.33
CA ALA A 30 3.27 5.30 -7.34
C ALA A 30 3.04 5.90 -5.95
N THR A 31 3.91 6.82 -5.51
CA THR A 31 3.72 7.53 -4.24
C THR A 31 2.42 8.35 -4.22
N SER A 32 2.08 9.02 -5.32
CA SER A 32 0.82 9.77 -5.42
C SER A 32 -0.40 8.84 -5.34
N TYR A 33 -0.42 7.75 -6.13
CA TYR A 33 -1.51 6.79 -6.10
C TYR A 33 -1.68 6.16 -4.71
N LYS A 34 -0.59 5.75 -4.06
CA LYS A 34 -0.58 5.26 -2.67
C LYS A 34 -1.25 6.22 -1.70
N ASN A 35 -0.90 7.50 -1.77
CA ASN A 35 -1.44 8.51 -0.84
C ASN A 35 -2.94 8.71 -1.04
N ILE A 36 -3.41 8.72 -2.29
CA ILE A 36 -4.84 8.75 -2.61
C ILE A 36 -5.54 7.49 -2.09
N GLY A 37 -4.94 6.31 -2.31
CA GLY A 37 -5.45 5.04 -1.78
C GLY A 37 -5.60 5.05 -0.26
N LYS A 38 -4.62 5.61 0.48
CA LYS A 38 -4.72 5.78 1.94
C LYS A 38 -5.88 6.69 2.34
N VAL A 39 -6.12 7.79 1.60
CA VAL A 39 -7.26 8.68 1.88
C VAL A 39 -8.58 7.94 1.70
N TYR A 40 -8.74 7.18 0.60
CA TYR A 40 -9.94 6.37 0.40
C TYR A 40 -10.13 5.29 1.47
N ASN A 41 -9.06 4.62 1.88
CA ASN A 41 -9.12 3.65 2.98
C ASN A 41 -9.65 4.30 4.27
N ASN A 42 -9.13 5.48 4.62
CA ASN A 42 -9.58 6.23 5.79
C ASN A 42 -11.02 6.75 5.68
N MET A 43 -11.58 6.81 4.47
CA MET A 43 -12.98 7.13 4.20
C MET A 43 -13.89 5.90 4.22
N GLY A 44 -13.35 4.68 4.35
CA GLY A 44 -14.11 3.44 4.20
C GLY A 44 -14.40 3.04 2.75
N GLU A 45 -13.82 3.75 1.79
CA GLU A 45 -14.01 3.54 0.34
C GLU A 45 -13.01 2.49 -0.17
N TYR A 46 -13.09 1.27 0.37
CA TYR A 46 -12.06 0.25 0.22
C TYR A 46 -11.81 -0.17 -1.24
N SER A 47 -12.86 -0.31 -2.06
CA SER A 47 -12.70 -0.65 -3.48
C SER A 47 -11.91 0.40 -4.26
N LYS A 48 -12.12 1.69 -3.95
CA LYS A 48 -11.31 2.78 -4.53
C LYS A 48 -9.89 2.71 -4.00
N ALA A 49 -9.72 2.50 -2.69
CA ALA A 49 -8.41 2.36 -2.09
C ALA A 49 -7.57 1.27 -2.79
N LEU A 50 -8.13 0.07 -2.95
CA LEU A 50 -7.48 -1.05 -3.65
C LEU A 50 -7.09 -0.68 -5.08
N SER A 51 -8.00 -0.09 -5.87
CA SER A 51 -7.70 0.33 -7.25
C SER A 51 -6.50 1.30 -7.33
N PHE A 52 -6.38 2.21 -6.37
CA PHE A 52 -5.23 3.12 -6.29
C PHE A 52 -3.95 2.43 -5.84
N PHE A 53 -4.03 1.48 -4.90
CA PHE A 53 -2.88 0.67 -4.51
C PHE A 53 -2.38 -0.23 -5.64
N ASP A 54 -3.27 -0.84 -6.42
CA ASP A 54 -2.90 -1.69 -7.57
C ASP A 54 -2.13 -0.90 -8.63
N LYS A 55 -2.58 0.32 -8.95
CA LYS A 55 -1.83 1.24 -9.84
C LYS A 55 -0.45 1.55 -9.30
N ALA A 56 -0.34 1.78 -7.99
CA ALA A 56 0.94 2.08 -7.35
C ALA A 56 1.90 0.89 -7.36
N VAL A 57 1.38 -0.33 -7.08
CA VAL A 57 2.15 -1.58 -7.14
C VAL A 57 2.62 -1.85 -8.56
N GLY A 58 1.75 -1.74 -9.57
CA GLY A 58 2.13 -1.98 -10.97
C GLY A 58 3.27 -1.08 -11.46
N ILE A 59 3.32 0.18 -11.01
CA ILE A 59 4.45 1.09 -11.32
C ILE A 59 5.73 0.63 -10.63
N GLN A 60 5.64 0.23 -9.37
CA GLN A 60 6.80 -0.17 -8.57
C GLN A 60 7.37 -1.51 -9.05
N GLU A 61 6.53 -2.48 -9.39
CA GLU A 61 6.94 -3.79 -9.93
C GLU A 61 7.66 -3.65 -11.29
N LYS A 62 7.27 -2.67 -12.11
CA LYS A 62 8.01 -2.36 -13.36
C LYS A 62 9.36 -1.68 -13.13
N SER A 63 9.56 -1.05 -11.97
CA SER A 63 10.71 -0.17 -11.71
C SER A 63 11.71 -0.75 -10.71
N LEU A 64 11.35 -1.83 -10.01
CA LEU A 64 12.12 -2.37 -8.90
C LEU A 64 12.26 -3.88 -9.01
N PRO A 65 13.34 -4.45 -8.44
CA PRO A 65 13.45 -5.89 -8.27
C PRO A 65 12.28 -6.45 -7.45
N PRO A 66 11.84 -7.70 -7.70
CA PRO A 66 10.67 -8.30 -7.03
C PRO A 66 10.73 -8.31 -5.49
N ASN A 67 11.94 -8.35 -4.91
CA ASN A 67 12.16 -8.38 -3.46
C ASN A 67 12.52 -7.00 -2.88
N HIS A 68 12.29 -5.91 -3.60
CA HIS A 68 12.64 -4.59 -3.09
C HIS A 68 11.78 -4.23 -1.86
N PRO A 69 12.37 -3.80 -0.73
CA PRO A 69 11.65 -3.51 0.53
C PRO A 69 10.47 -2.53 0.39
N SER A 70 10.50 -1.64 -0.60
CA SER A 70 9.37 -0.71 -0.83
C SER A 70 8.09 -1.45 -1.22
N LEU A 71 8.17 -2.56 -1.97
CA LEU A 71 7.02 -3.35 -2.39
C LEU A 71 6.26 -3.92 -1.19
N ALA A 72 6.99 -4.35 -0.15
CA ALA A 72 6.39 -4.82 1.10
C ALA A 72 5.52 -3.75 1.78
N THR A 73 5.88 -2.47 1.67
CA THR A 73 5.04 -1.38 2.21
C THR A 73 3.70 -1.32 1.50
N TYR A 74 3.65 -1.52 0.17
CA TYR A 74 2.39 -1.52 -0.58
C TYR A 74 1.53 -2.73 -0.22
N TYR A 75 2.10 -3.94 -0.20
CA TYR A 75 1.35 -5.13 0.19
C TYR A 75 0.85 -5.05 1.63
N ASN A 76 1.62 -4.47 2.56
CA ASN A 76 1.14 -4.25 3.92
C ASN A 76 -0.08 -3.33 3.96
N ASN A 77 -0.11 -2.25 3.18
CA ASN A 77 -1.29 -1.38 3.13
C ASN A 77 -2.50 -2.09 2.49
N ILE A 78 -2.30 -2.91 1.46
CA ILE A 78 -3.36 -3.72 0.86
C ILE A 78 -3.91 -4.72 1.89
N GLY A 79 -3.04 -5.38 2.64
CA GLY A 79 -3.42 -6.25 3.76
C GLY A 79 -4.28 -5.51 4.80
N SER A 80 -3.89 -4.28 5.17
CA SER A 80 -4.69 -3.44 6.07
C SER A 80 -6.06 -3.07 5.50
N ILE A 81 -6.19 -2.86 4.18
CA ILE A 81 -7.48 -2.60 3.55
C ILE A 81 -8.39 -3.84 3.64
N TYR A 82 -7.87 -5.02 3.29
CA TYR A 82 -8.64 -6.27 3.43
C TYR A 82 -9.01 -6.57 4.87
N TYR A 83 -8.14 -6.25 5.83
CA TYR A 83 -8.46 -6.35 7.26
C TYR A 83 -9.65 -5.46 7.63
N ASN A 84 -9.65 -4.20 7.18
CA ASN A 84 -10.77 -3.27 7.41
C ASN A 84 -12.08 -3.73 6.75
N MET A 85 -11.99 -4.53 5.69
CA MET A 85 -13.14 -5.19 5.04
C MET A 85 -13.57 -6.49 5.74
N LYS A 86 -12.88 -6.91 6.81
CA LYS A 86 -13.04 -8.22 7.47
C LYS A 86 -12.76 -9.43 6.57
N GLU A 87 -12.01 -9.22 5.48
CA GLU A 87 -11.54 -10.28 4.59
C GLU A 87 -10.20 -10.83 5.11
N TYR A 88 -10.23 -11.43 6.30
CA TYR A 88 -9.03 -11.79 7.07
C TYR A 88 -8.08 -12.75 6.33
N SER A 89 -8.61 -13.71 5.58
CA SER A 89 -7.78 -14.62 4.79
C SER A 89 -6.98 -13.90 3.69
N LYS A 90 -7.59 -12.89 3.03
CA LYS A 90 -6.87 -12.07 2.05
C LYS A 90 -5.88 -11.14 2.74
N ALA A 91 -6.27 -10.52 3.84
CA ALA A 91 -5.39 -9.67 4.63
C ALA A 91 -4.11 -10.42 5.04
N LEU A 92 -4.26 -11.65 5.56
CA LEU A 92 -3.15 -12.50 5.94
C LEU A 92 -2.20 -12.77 4.77
N SER A 93 -2.74 -13.17 3.62
CA SER A 93 -1.93 -13.45 2.42
C SER A 93 -1.06 -12.26 2.00
N TYR A 94 -1.61 -11.04 2.02
CA TYR A 94 -0.86 -9.83 1.69
C TYR A 94 0.18 -9.46 2.74
N PHE A 95 -0.11 -9.65 4.03
CA PHE A 95 0.89 -9.43 5.08
C PHE A 95 2.02 -10.45 5.04
N GLU A 96 1.73 -11.71 4.73
CA GLU A 96 2.76 -12.75 4.55
C GLU A 96 3.67 -12.43 3.36
N ARG A 97 3.10 -12.00 2.22
CA ARG A 97 3.89 -11.53 1.07
C ARG A 97 4.79 -10.34 1.42
N ALA A 98 4.29 -9.38 2.22
CA ALA A 98 5.11 -8.28 2.72
C ALA A 98 6.24 -8.77 3.64
N LEU A 99 5.96 -9.73 4.52
CA LEU A 99 6.94 -10.30 5.43
C LEU A 99 8.06 -11.03 4.68
N ASP A 100 7.73 -11.80 3.65
CA ASP A 100 8.70 -12.57 2.87
C ASP A 100 9.70 -11.66 2.13
N ILE A 101 9.21 -10.56 1.54
CA ILE A 101 10.07 -9.55 0.92
C ILE A 101 11.01 -8.92 1.95
N LEU A 102 10.50 -8.55 3.12
CA LEU A 102 11.32 -7.90 4.16
C LEU A 102 12.36 -8.85 4.74
N LYS A 103 12.05 -10.14 4.89
CA LYS A 103 13.01 -11.16 5.39
C LYS A 103 14.21 -11.34 4.47
N VAL A 104 13.99 -11.27 3.15
CA VAL A 104 15.06 -11.41 2.16
C VAL A 104 15.95 -10.16 2.13
N SER A 105 15.36 -8.99 2.35
CA SER A 105 16.01 -7.72 1.99
C SER A 105 16.48 -6.88 3.18
N LEU A 106 16.14 -7.25 4.41
CA LEU A 106 16.45 -6.47 5.61
C LEU A 106 16.98 -7.35 6.76
N PRO A 107 17.81 -6.79 7.65
CA PRO A 107 18.28 -7.51 8.83
C PRO A 107 17.11 -7.82 9.78
N PRO A 108 17.17 -8.92 10.57
CA PRO A 108 16.09 -9.36 11.46
C PRO A 108 15.63 -8.31 12.50
N SER A 109 16.49 -7.35 12.84
CA SER A 109 16.21 -6.25 13.77
C SER A 109 15.44 -5.07 13.15
N HIS A 110 15.21 -5.07 11.84
CA HIS A 110 14.59 -3.93 11.15
C HIS A 110 13.13 -3.71 11.61
N PRO A 111 12.72 -2.48 11.96
CA PRO A 111 11.40 -2.19 12.55
C PRO A 111 10.22 -2.65 11.66
N ASN A 112 10.34 -2.55 10.33
CA ASN A 112 9.29 -3.02 9.42
C ASN A 112 8.94 -4.51 9.59
N LEU A 113 9.91 -5.38 9.92
CA LEU A 113 9.63 -6.79 10.20
C LEU A 113 8.73 -6.95 11.42
N LYS A 114 8.98 -6.15 12.47
CA LYS A 114 8.16 -6.14 13.68
C LYS A 114 6.74 -5.67 13.37
N THR A 115 6.59 -4.60 12.59
CA THR A 115 5.28 -4.06 12.19
C THR A 115 4.45 -5.10 11.43
N VAL A 116 5.01 -5.73 10.39
CA VAL A 116 4.27 -6.73 9.60
C VAL A 116 3.93 -7.96 10.43
N LYS A 117 4.86 -8.44 11.28
CA LYS A 117 4.57 -9.56 12.20
C LYS A 117 3.43 -9.26 13.17
N GLN A 118 3.36 -8.02 13.66
CA GLN A 118 2.24 -7.59 14.52
C GLN A 118 0.92 -7.58 13.74
N SER A 119 0.91 -7.07 12.50
CA SER A 119 -0.28 -7.14 11.63
C SER A 119 -0.73 -8.57 11.37
N ILE A 120 0.21 -9.50 11.14
CA ILE A 120 -0.10 -10.93 10.99
C ILE A 120 -0.71 -11.52 12.26
N ALA A 121 -0.16 -11.20 13.43
CA ALA A 121 -0.68 -11.70 14.70
C ALA A 121 -2.13 -11.23 14.92
N VAL A 122 -2.40 -9.93 14.71
CA VAL A 122 -3.74 -9.36 14.81
C VAL A 122 -4.72 -10.04 13.86
N VAL A 123 -4.36 -10.26 12.59
CA VAL A 123 -5.25 -10.96 11.65
C VAL A 123 -5.53 -12.40 12.07
N LYS A 124 -4.54 -13.10 12.65
CA LYS A 124 -4.70 -14.49 13.08
C LYS A 124 -5.62 -14.64 14.29
N GLU A 125 -5.81 -13.60 15.10
CA GLU A 125 -6.78 -13.60 16.20
C GLU A 125 -8.22 -13.50 15.69
N GLU A 126 -8.41 -13.06 14.44
CA GLU A 126 -9.72 -12.83 13.82
C GLU A 126 -10.15 -13.95 12.84
N LEU A 127 -9.29 -14.95 12.61
CA LEU A 127 -9.54 -16.13 11.75
C LEU A 127 -10.19 -17.27 12.53
#